data_AF-A0A9D5RAX9-F1
#
_entry.id   AF-A0A9D5RAX9-F1
#
_cell.length_a   1.000
_cell.length_b   1.000
_cell.length_c   1.000
_cell.angle_alpha   90.00
_cell.angle_beta   90.00
_cell.angle_gamma   90.00
#
_symmetry.space_group_name_H-M   'P 1'
#
loop_
_entity.id
_entity.type
_entity.pdbx_description
1 polymer ?
#
loop_
_entity_poly.entity_id
_entity_poly.type
_entity_poly.pdbx_seq_one_letter_code
_entity_poly.pdbx_strand_id
1 'polypeptide(L)'
;MKKEKTKRKKKEKQPDRSLSAPSMLRRTYKTWVYNILALVLFSWLFFANYTIDELCYALDRFTMGDMTNLIDYACIFLSFWMWFRSLMRTINVARRTSDSIKHEKEVVENPTAKRAYEGVEGTGKTLNTANDVLMLAAEADRALRLRYYLMCPFAEELKDDPDFKVVKESVEYYNSHPDKLPHVMLNFKMKYEGREQYDFDMAYIDQNKRIAEGFVIGLTEAGNILPNSESRISKDPKKDKFNAKGKTEFLSLSRQFAALKMVYDEQRTGEVFLPLRSVTGQNWLLLERKKVLSPHFLIWLLDRVEDVILKREEKTGKLISKFYSKLSDLIEDIGFYVFKYTSKESIVNSVLSENNEFVIPTDIPFEFDTRGERYKYKLFGTSPQ
;
A
#
# COMPACT_ATOMS: atom_id res chain seq x y z
N MET A 1 -2.40 -55.36 -29.26
CA MET A 1 -1.62 -54.47 -28.36
C MET A 1 -2.09 -53.02 -28.52
N LYS A 2 -3.04 -52.57 -27.68
CA LYS A 2 -3.42 -51.15 -27.57
C LYS A 2 -2.50 -50.50 -26.54
N LYS A 3 -1.64 -49.58 -26.97
CA LYS A 3 -0.82 -48.75 -26.05
C LYS A 3 -1.68 -47.61 -25.54
N GLU A 4 -2.08 -47.68 -24.28
CA GLU A 4 -2.56 -46.53 -23.50
C GLU A 4 -1.47 -45.46 -23.46
N LYS A 5 -1.78 -44.28 -23.99
CA LYS A 5 -0.98 -43.07 -23.77
C LYS A 5 -1.54 -42.35 -22.56
N THR A 6 -0.91 -42.60 -21.41
CA THR A 6 -1.07 -41.84 -20.16
C THR A 6 -0.70 -40.37 -20.42
N LYS A 7 -1.68 -39.51 -20.69
CA LYS A 7 -1.48 -38.05 -20.67
C LYS A 7 -1.38 -37.60 -19.20
N ARG A 8 -0.14 -37.48 -18.70
CA ARG A 8 0.16 -36.68 -17.51
C ARG A 8 -0.26 -35.24 -17.78
N LYS A 9 -1.38 -34.80 -17.21
CA LYS A 9 -1.73 -33.38 -17.09
C LYS A 9 -0.61 -32.71 -16.30
N LYS A 10 0.29 -31.99 -16.97
CA LYS A 10 1.09 -30.95 -16.32
C LYS A 10 0.08 -29.96 -15.75
N LYS A 11 0.00 -29.86 -14.42
CA LYS A 11 -0.60 -28.69 -13.76
C LYS A 11 0.28 -27.51 -14.17
N GLU A 12 -0.14 -26.75 -15.18
CA GLU A 12 0.34 -25.40 -15.36
C GLU A 12 0.03 -24.66 -14.06
N LYS A 13 1.08 -24.25 -13.35
CA LYS A 13 0.93 -23.30 -12.24
C LYS A 13 0.32 -22.05 -12.84
N GLN A 14 -0.92 -21.72 -12.47
CA GLN A 14 -1.46 -20.40 -12.74
C GLN A 14 -0.45 -19.37 -12.20
N PRO A 15 -0.08 -18.36 -13.01
CA PRO A 15 0.79 -17.30 -12.53
C PRO A 15 0.11 -16.63 -11.34
N ASP A 16 0.89 -16.37 -10.28
CA ASP A 16 0.44 -15.69 -9.07
C ASP A 16 -0.34 -14.42 -9.47
N ARG A 17 -1.64 -14.41 -9.18
CA ARG A 17 -2.55 -13.34 -9.63
C ARG A 17 -2.56 -12.18 -8.64
N SER A 18 -2.07 -12.40 -7.42
CA SER A 18 -2.02 -11.41 -6.36
C SER A 18 -1.10 -10.25 -6.74
N LEU A 19 -1.51 -9.03 -6.39
CA LEU A 19 -0.56 -7.94 -6.32
C LEU A 19 0.25 -8.16 -5.03
N SER A 20 1.28 -9.00 -5.09
CA SER A 20 2.27 -8.94 -4.02
C SER A 20 2.85 -7.54 -4.09
N ALA A 21 2.66 -6.73 -3.04
CA ALA A 21 3.28 -5.40 -2.95
C ALA A 21 4.72 -5.56 -3.45
N PRO A 22 5.23 -4.66 -4.32
CA PRO A 22 6.62 -4.69 -4.72
C PRO A 22 7.41 -4.56 -3.44
N SER A 23 7.77 -5.68 -2.82
CA SER A 23 8.33 -5.59 -1.51
C SER A 23 9.70 -5.03 -1.81
N MET A 24 9.87 -3.73 -1.54
CA MET A 24 11.14 -3.06 -1.62
C MET A 24 12.14 -3.94 -0.86
N LEU A 25 11.67 -4.51 0.25
CA LEU A 25 12.18 -5.69 0.95
C LEU A 25 12.79 -6.79 0.08
N ARG A 26 12.21 -7.28 -1.03
CA ARG A 26 12.82 -8.34 -1.87
C ARG A 26 14.04 -7.86 -2.65
N ARG A 27 13.99 -6.65 -3.23
CA ARG A 27 15.15 -6.05 -3.92
C ARG A 27 16.22 -5.66 -2.91
N THR A 28 15.81 -5.03 -1.82
CA THR A 28 16.64 -4.67 -0.68
C THR A 28 17.23 -5.90 0.02
N TYR A 29 16.53 -7.03 0.06
CA TYR A 29 17.02 -8.32 0.56
C TYR A 29 18.13 -8.87 -0.32
N LYS A 30 17.98 -8.84 -1.66
CA LYS A 30 19.07 -9.21 -2.57
C LYS A 30 20.30 -8.31 -2.38
N THR A 31 20.10 -7.00 -2.24
CA THR A 31 21.17 -6.05 -1.93
C THR A 31 21.79 -6.32 -0.55
N TRP A 32 20.99 -6.68 0.46
CA TRP A 32 21.43 -7.09 1.79
C TRP A 32 22.30 -8.34 1.75
N VAL A 33 21.83 -9.39 1.09
CA VAL A 33 22.57 -10.65 0.92
C VAL A 33 23.88 -10.39 0.19
N TYR A 34 23.87 -9.60 -0.89
CA TYR A 34 25.09 -9.22 -1.59
C TYR A 34 26.08 -8.46 -0.68
N ASN A 35 25.60 -7.48 0.08
CA ASN A 35 26.44 -6.69 0.97
C ASN A 35 26.99 -7.51 2.15
N ILE A 36 26.20 -8.43 2.72
CA ILE A 36 26.67 -9.38 3.74
C ILE A 36 27.74 -10.29 3.15
N LEU A 37 27.50 -10.89 1.97
CA LEU A 37 28.46 -11.76 1.32
C LEU A 37 29.77 -11.02 1.01
N ALA A 38 29.67 -9.77 0.53
CA ALA A 38 30.82 -8.90 0.33
C ALA A 38 31.55 -8.61 1.66
N LEU A 39 30.83 -8.31 2.73
CA LEU A 39 31.40 -8.07 4.06
C LEU A 39 32.10 -9.32 4.61
N VAL A 40 31.51 -10.50 4.45
CA VAL A 40 32.12 -11.78 4.84
C VAL A 40 33.38 -12.05 4.02
N LEU A 41 33.34 -11.87 2.69
CA LEU A 41 34.48 -12.05 1.81
C LEU A 41 35.64 -11.08 2.16
N PHE A 42 35.34 -9.80 2.37
CA PHE A 42 36.36 -8.81 2.72
C PHE A 42 36.89 -8.99 4.14
N SER A 43 36.05 -9.45 5.09
CA SER A 43 36.52 -9.83 6.42
C SER A 43 37.48 -11.02 6.31
N TRP A 44 37.14 -12.03 5.50
CA TRP A 44 38.01 -13.18 5.28
C TRP A 44 39.33 -12.78 4.60
N LEU A 45 39.31 -11.94 3.57
CA LEU A 45 40.53 -11.42 2.93
C LEU A 45 41.38 -10.59 3.89
N PHE A 46 40.76 -9.77 4.75
CA PHE A 46 41.47 -9.01 5.78
C PHE A 46 42.14 -9.94 6.80
N PHE A 47 41.42 -10.91 7.37
CA PHE A 47 41.98 -11.87 8.33
C PHE A 47 43.02 -12.79 7.68
N ALA A 48 42.82 -13.22 6.44
CA ALA A 48 43.79 -14.03 5.71
C ALA A 48 45.08 -13.24 5.44
N ASN A 49 44.99 -11.99 4.98
CA ASN A 49 46.15 -11.12 4.80
C ASN A 49 46.84 -10.82 6.12
N TYR A 50 46.10 -10.52 7.20
CA TYR A 50 46.68 -10.33 8.52
C TYR A 50 47.40 -11.59 9.04
N THR A 51 46.81 -12.78 8.79
CA THR A 51 47.43 -14.06 9.18
C THR A 51 48.68 -14.35 8.35
N ILE A 52 48.67 -14.05 7.04
CA ILE A 52 49.84 -14.18 6.17
C ILE A 52 50.92 -13.19 6.60
N ASP A 53 50.57 -11.95 6.93
CA ASP A 53 51.51 -10.93 7.38
C ASP A 53 52.14 -11.29 8.73
N GLU A 54 51.36 -11.78 9.71
CA GLU A 54 51.89 -12.33 10.96
C GLU A 54 52.75 -13.59 10.74
N LEU A 55 52.39 -14.44 9.78
CA LEU A 55 53.19 -15.61 9.39
C LEU A 55 54.50 -15.17 8.71
N CYS A 56 54.46 -14.18 7.83
CA CYS A 56 55.60 -13.56 7.19
C CYS A 56 56.48 -12.87 8.23
N TYR A 57 55.92 -12.11 9.17
CA TYR A 57 56.64 -11.47 10.27
C TYR A 57 57.30 -12.51 11.21
N ALA A 58 56.63 -13.63 11.47
CA ALA A 58 57.20 -14.77 12.19
C ALA A 58 58.35 -15.45 11.41
N LEU A 59 58.31 -15.43 10.08
CA LEU A 59 59.32 -15.99 9.18
C LEU A 59 60.46 -15.00 8.84
N ASP A 60 60.22 -13.68 8.85
CA ASP A 60 61.12 -12.58 8.49
C ASP A 60 62.17 -12.27 9.58
N ARG A 61 62.27 -13.13 10.60
CA ARG A 61 63.55 -13.35 11.31
C ARG A 61 64.67 -13.86 10.38
N PHE A 62 64.38 -14.11 9.10
CA PHE A 62 65.33 -14.43 8.04
C PHE A 62 65.26 -13.43 6.86
N THR A 63 65.65 -12.17 7.11
CA THR A 63 66.19 -11.16 6.17
C THR A 63 65.59 -11.05 4.74
N MET A 64 64.66 -10.10 4.52
CA MET A 64 64.64 -9.08 3.43
C MET A 64 63.55 -8.03 3.73
N GLY A 65 63.89 -6.95 4.45
CA GLY A 65 62.93 -6.31 5.38
C GLY A 65 62.25 -4.97 5.07
N ASP A 66 62.27 -4.38 3.87
CA ASP A 66 61.64 -3.04 3.68
C ASP A 66 60.59 -2.92 2.56
N MET A 67 60.79 -3.51 1.37
CA MET A 67 59.82 -3.39 0.27
C MET A 67 58.62 -4.35 0.39
N THR A 68 58.83 -5.56 0.89
CA THR A 68 57.79 -6.57 1.15
C THR A 68 56.80 -6.05 2.19
N ASN A 69 57.34 -5.55 3.30
CA ASN A 69 56.56 -4.91 4.36
C ASN A 69 55.68 -3.77 3.84
N LEU A 70 56.17 -2.92 2.94
CA LEU A 70 55.36 -1.84 2.34
C LEU A 70 54.18 -2.36 1.50
N ILE A 71 54.40 -3.44 0.72
CA ILE A 71 53.35 -4.06 -0.10
C ILE A 71 52.30 -4.72 0.80
N ASP A 72 52.72 -5.39 1.88
CA ASP A 72 51.82 -6.06 2.82
C ASP A 72 50.97 -5.03 3.60
N TYR A 73 51.58 -3.95 4.10
CA TYR A 73 50.84 -2.84 4.71
C TYR A 73 49.85 -2.19 3.73
N ALA A 74 50.21 -2.03 2.46
CA ALA A 74 49.30 -1.51 1.43
C ALA A 74 48.13 -2.47 1.17
N CYS A 75 48.38 -3.78 1.12
CA CYS A 75 47.36 -4.82 0.96
C CYS A 75 46.40 -4.87 2.16
N ILE A 76 46.91 -4.76 3.39
CA ILE A 76 46.10 -4.69 4.61
C ILE A 76 45.25 -3.43 4.62
N PHE A 77 45.84 -2.28 4.30
CA PHE A 77 45.10 -1.01 4.23
C PHE A 77 43.99 -1.05 3.18
N LEU A 78 44.26 -1.56 1.97
CA LEU A 78 43.25 -1.72 0.93
C LEU A 78 42.15 -2.70 1.34
N SER A 79 42.51 -3.82 1.97
CA SER A 79 41.54 -4.81 2.47
C SER A 79 40.63 -4.21 3.54
N PHE A 80 41.21 -3.47 4.49
CA PHE A 80 40.47 -2.72 5.51
C PHE A 80 39.55 -1.66 4.90
N TRP A 81 40.05 -0.89 3.92
CA TRP A 81 39.25 0.14 3.23
C TRP A 81 38.06 -0.46 2.47
N MET A 82 38.25 -1.59 1.79
CA MET A 82 37.17 -2.31 1.11
C MET A 82 36.15 -2.88 2.11
N TRP A 83 36.62 -3.44 3.23
CA TRP A 83 35.77 -3.90 4.33
C TRP A 83 34.93 -2.75 4.91
N PHE A 84 35.57 -1.63 5.24
CA PHE A 84 34.92 -0.44 5.79
C PHE A 84 33.87 0.12 4.83
N ARG A 85 34.18 0.21 3.54
CA ARG A 85 33.21 0.64 2.51
C ARG A 85 32.02 -0.31 2.40
N SER A 86 32.25 -1.62 2.52
CA SER A 86 31.18 -2.64 2.53
C SER A 86 30.30 -2.53 3.77
N LEU A 87 30.90 -2.31 4.94
CA LEU A 87 30.19 -2.07 6.19
C LEU A 87 29.30 -0.82 6.11
N MET A 88 29.85 0.31 5.67
CA MET A 88 29.09 1.56 5.51
C MET A 88 27.95 1.42 4.50
N ARG A 89 28.15 0.68 3.40
CA ARG A 89 27.06 0.34 2.48
C ARG A 89 25.98 -0.50 3.14
N THR A 90 26.36 -1.52 3.92
CA THR A 90 25.42 -2.37 4.66
C THR A 90 24.58 -1.56 5.64
N ILE A 91 25.22 -0.69 6.45
CA ILE A 91 24.55 0.21 7.39
C ILE A 91 23.58 1.13 6.65
N ASN A 92 24.00 1.74 5.55
CA ASN A 92 23.14 2.63 4.77
C ASN A 92 21.93 1.90 4.16
N VAL A 93 22.11 0.68 3.67
CA VAL A 93 21.00 -0.14 3.19
C VAL A 93 20.07 -0.52 4.34
N ALA A 94 20.60 -0.93 5.50
CA ALA A 94 19.81 -1.24 6.69
C ALA A 94 18.95 -0.04 7.13
N ARG A 95 19.55 1.15 7.19
CA ARG A 95 18.84 2.39 7.52
C ARG A 95 17.74 2.71 6.52
N ARG A 96 18.04 2.69 5.21
CA ARG A 96 17.03 2.92 4.16
C ARG A 96 15.90 1.87 4.18
N THR A 97 16.22 0.63 4.53
CA THR A 97 15.22 -0.43 4.70
C THR A 97 14.29 -0.11 5.87
N SER A 98 14.86 0.26 7.02
CA SER A 98 14.11 0.68 8.20
C SER A 98 13.20 1.87 7.88
N ASP A 99 13.73 2.90 7.22
CA ASP A 99 12.96 4.10 6.87
C ASP A 99 11.85 3.76 5.86
N SER A 100 12.10 2.88 4.88
CA SER A 100 11.07 2.38 3.97
C SER A 100 9.98 1.57 4.68
N ILE A 101 10.33 0.72 5.65
CA ILE A 101 9.35 -0.05 6.43
C ILE A 101 8.50 0.91 7.28
N LYS A 102 9.11 1.94 7.87
CA LYS A 102 8.38 2.96 8.63
C LYS A 102 7.40 3.71 7.73
N HIS A 103 7.84 4.14 6.54
CA HIS A 103 6.97 4.79 5.56
C HIS A 103 5.82 3.88 5.13
N GLU A 104 6.11 2.63 4.78
CA GLU A 104 5.09 1.64 4.40
C GLU A 104 4.05 1.45 5.53
N LYS A 105 4.49 1.31 6.77
CA LYS A 105 3.60 1.25 7.93
C LYS A 105 2.77 2.52 8.07
N GLU A 106 3.37 3.69 7.93
CA GLU A 106 2.64 4.96 8.01
C GLU A 106 1.58 5.09 6.91
N VAL A 107 1.89 4.64 5.69
CA VAL A 107 0.95 4.63 4.55
C VAL A 107 -0.23 3.68 4.80
N VAL A 108 0.06 2.47 5.30
CA VAL A 108 -0.92 1.39 5.47
C VAL A 108 -1.73 1.55 6.76
N GLU A 109 -1.10 1.95 7.86
CA GLU A 109 -1.76 2.11 9.18
C GLU A 109 -2.58 3.40 9.25
N ASN A 110 -2.19 4.45 8.51
CA ASN A 110 -2.93 5.71 8.39
C ASN A 110 -3.33 6.01 6.93
N PRO A 111 -4.18 5.17 6.30
CA PRO A 111 -4.59 5.38 4.93
C PRO A 111 -5.64 6.49 4.90
N THR A 112 -5.18 7.73 4.74
CA THR A 112 -6.06 8.84 4.43
C THR A 112 -6.75 8.55 3.08
N ALA A 113 -8.04 8.88 2.96
CA ALA A 113 -8.76 8.68 1.70
C ALA A 113 -8.13 9.47 0.55
N LYS A 114 -7.42 10.56 0.86
CA LYS A 114 -6.69 11.42 -0.06
C LYS A 114 -5.32 11.77 0.51
N ARG A 115 -4.27 11.71 -0.33
CA ARG A 115 -2.90 12.11 0.03
C ARG A 115 -2.33 13.00 -1.07
N ALA A 116 -1.68 14.09 -0.68
CA ALA A 116 -1.09 15.07 -1.58
C ALA A 116 0.42 15.14 -1.39
N TYR A 117 1.17 15.12 -2.50
CA TYR A 117 2.60 15.42 -2.53
C TYR A 117 2.83 16.78 -3.21
N GLU A 118 3.31 17.76 -2.44
CA GLU A 118 3.67 19.07 -2.96
C GLU A 118 5.18 19.15 -3.19
N GLY A 119 5.58 19.62 -4.36
CA GLY A 119 7.00 19.78 -4.66
C GLY A 119 7.28 20.25 -6.07
N VAL A 120 8.46 20.86 -6.23
CA VAL A 120 8.99 21.31 -7.51
C VAL A 120 9.28 20.11 -8.41
N GLU A 121 9.30 20.32 -9.73
CA GLU A 121 9.73 19.29 -10.69
C GLU A 121 11.12 18.74 -10.34
N GLY A 122 11.33 17.44 -10.59
CA GLY A 122 12.60 16.76 -10.31
C GLY A 122 12.78 16.28 -8.86
N THR A 123 11.85 16.60 -7.94
CA THR A 123 11.90 16.12 -6.54
C THR A 123 11.49 14.65 -6.36
N GLY A 124 11.04 13.99 -7.41
CA GLY A 124 10.59 12.59 -7.37
C GLY A 124 9.15 12.39 -6.86
N LYS A 125 8.34 13.46 -6.77
CA LYS A 125 6.93 13.42 -6.33
C LYS A 125 6.09 12.34 -7.04
N THR A 126 6.22 12.21 -8.36
CA THR A 126 5.53 11.18 -9.15
C THR A 126 5.94 9.76 -8.79
N LEU A 127 7.22 9.55 -8.43
CA LEU A 127 7.71 8.25 -7.99
C LEU A 127 7.11 7.88 -6.63
N ASN A 128 6.99 8.84 -5.71
CA ASN A 128 6.32 8.65 -4.43
C ASN A 128 4.82 8.36 -4.62
N THR A 129 4.14 9.10 -5.49
CA THR A 129 2.74 8.84 -5.88
C THR A 129 2.58 7.41 -6.39
N ALA A 130 3.42 6.97 -7.34
CA ALA A 130 3.37 5.62 -7.88
C ALA A 130 3.62 4.53 -6.83
N ASN A 131 4.59 4.75 -5.94
CA ASN A 131 4.93 3.81 -4.87
C ASN A 131 3.79 3.66 -3.86
N ASP A 132 3.24 4.77 -3.37
CA ASP A 132 2.11 4.76 -2.43
C ASP A 132 0.85 4.14 -3.05
N VAL A 133 0.58 4.41 -4.34
CA VAL A 133 -0.53 3.78 -5.06
C VAL A 133 -0.38 2.27 -5.08
N LEU A 134 0.80 1.75 -5.38
CA LEU A 134 1.06 0.30 -5.39
C LEU A 134 0.92 -0.33 -4.01
N MET A 135 1.39 0.34 -2.95
CA MET A 135 1.24 -0.13 -1.56
C MET A 135 -0.24 -0.23 -1.17
N LEU A 136 -1.00 0.84 -1.40
CA LEU A 136 -2.42 0.90 -1.09
C LEU A 136 -3.26 -0.05 -1.96
N ALA A 137 -2.87 -0.27 -3.21
CA ALA A 137 -3.53 -1.19 -4.13
C ALA A 137 -3.32 -2.65 -3.71
N ALA A 138 -2.13 -3.02 -3.25
CA ALA A 138 -1.86 -4.35 -2.72
C ALA A 138 -2.68 -4.64 -1.45
N GLU A 139 -2.82 -3.65 -0.57
CA GLU A 139 -3.68 -3.75 0.62
C GLU A 139 -5.17 -3.91 0.22
N ALA A 140 -5.62 -3.13 -0.77
CA ALA A 140 -6.99 -3.20 -1.28
C ALA A 140 -7.29 -4.56 -1.95
N ASP A 141 -6.35 -5.11 -2.74
CA ASP A 141 -6.45 -6.46 -3.35
C ASP A 141 -6.57 -7.52 -2.27
N ARG A 142 -5.69 -7.47 -1.27
CA ARG A 142 -5.69 -8.38 -0.13
C ARG A 142 -7.04 -8.37 0.59
N ALA A 143 -7.54 -7.19 0.93
CA ALA A 143 -8.83 -7.02 1.62
C ALA A 143 -10.03 -7.46 0.78
N LEU A 144 -10.08 -7.10 -0.51
CA LEU A 144 -11.19 -7.48 -1.40
C LEU A 144 -11.25 -8.99 -1.61
N ARG A 145 -10.10 -9.62 -1.89
CA ARG A 145 -10.02 -11.08 -2.08
C ARG A 145 -10.38 -11.83 -0.81
N LEU A 146 -9.89 -11.38 0.34
CA LEU A 146 -10.24 -11.96 1.63
C LEU A 146 -11.76 -11.93 1.86
N ARG A 147 -12.39 -10.76 1.71
CA ARG A 147 -13.86 -10.61 1.83
C ARG A 147 -14.58 -11.57 0.90
N TYR A 148 -14.18 -11.63 -0.37
CA TYR A 148 -14.76 -12.55 -1.34
C TYR A 148 -14.64 -14.02 -0.92
N TYR A 149 -13.46 -14.46 -0.47
CA TYR A 149 -13.24 -15.84 -0.05
C TYR A 149 -13.97 -16.21 1.24
N LEU A 150 -14.19 -15.24 2.14
CA LEU A 150 -14.96 -15.44 3.36
C LEU A 150 -16.47 -15.54 3.09
N MET A 151 -16.99 -14.78 2.12
CA MET A 151 -18.42 -14.75 1.74
C MET A 151 -18.80 -15.91 0.80
N CYS A 152 -17.90 -16.35 -0.09
CA CYS A 152 -18.13 -17.42 -1.06
C CYS A 152 -18.83 -18.69 -0.52
N PRO A 153 -18.52 -19.19 0.69
CA PRO A 153 -19.13 -20.41 1.22
C PRO A 153 -20.61 -20.23 1.57
N PHE A 154 -21.05 -18.97 1.72
CA PHE A 154 -22.43 -18.56 2.03
C PHE A 154 -23.13 -17.95 0.80
N ALA A 155 -22.61 -18.16 -0.41
CA ALA A 155 -23.13 -17.50 -1.62
C ALA A 155 -24.64 -17.69 -1.86
N GLU A 156 -25.21 -18.85 -1.50
CA GLU A 156 -26.66 -19.09 -1.59
C GLU A 156 -27.44 -18.28 -0.54
N GLU A 157 -26.90 -18.15 0.67
CA GLU A 157 -27.49 -17.40 1.78
C GLU A 157 -27.36 -15.88 1.53
N LEU A 158 -26.32 -15.45 0.81
CA LEU A 158 -25.99 -14.06 0.50
C LEU A 158 -26.41 -13.65 -0.91
N LYS A 159 -27.23 -14.44 -1.61
CA LYS A 159 -27.57 -14.17 -3.02
C LYS A 159 -28.21 -12.81 -3.24
N ASP A 160 -29.05 -12.39 -2.31
CA ASP A 160 -29.74 -11.09 -2.32
C ASP A 160 -29.00 -10.03 -1.48
N ASP A 161 -27.87 -10.40 -0.87
CA ASP A 161 -27.02 -9.46 -0.14
C ASP A 161 -26.31 -8.53 -1.15
N PRO A 162 -26.58 -7.21 -1.08
CA PRO A 162 -26.06 -6.29 -2.07
C PRO A 162 -24.55 -6.05 -1.88
N ASP A 163 -23.97 -6.23 -0.69
CA ASP A 163 -22.51 -6.20 -0.46
C ASP A 163 -21.82 -7.42 -1.10
N PHE A 164 -22.41 -8.62 -0.98
CA PHE A 164 -21.87 -9.80 -1.64
C PHE A 164 -21.81 -9.61 -3.16
N LYS A 165 -22.86 -9.04 -3.74
CA LYS A 165 -22.93 -8.71 -5.16
C LYS A 165 -21.80 -7.76 -5.58
N VAL A 166 -21.59 -6.67 -4.84
CA VAL A 166 -20.52 -5.68 -5.11
C VAL A 166 -19.13 -6.32 -5.06
N VAL A 167 -18.87 -7.11 -4.02
CA VAL A 167 -17.58 -7.78 -3.81
C VAL A 167 -17.32 -8.77 -4.94
N LYS A 168 -18.32 -9.61 -5.27
CA LYS A 168 -18.23 -10.59 -6.35
C LYS A 168 -17.99 -9.92 -7.71
N GLU A 169 -18.78 -8.92 -8.07
CA GLU A 169 -18.64 -8.20 -9.34
C GLU A 169 -17.25 -7.52 -9.46
N SER A 170 -16.73 -6.97 -8.37
CA SER A 170 -15.40 -6.33 -8.35
C SER A 170 -14.28 -7.36 -8.55
N VAL A 171 -14.36 -8.53 -7.88
CA VAL A 171 -13.38 -9.61 -8.08
C VAL A 171 -13.45 -10.18 -9.50
N GLU A 172 -14.64 -10.34 -10.07
CA GLU A 172 -14.82 -10.77 -11.47
C GLU A 172 -14.27 -9.74 -12.46
N TYR A 173 -14.47 -8.44 -12.18
CA TYR A 173 -13.90 -7.35 -12.96
C TYR A 173 -12.36 -7.43 -13.01
N TYR A 174 -11.68 -7.56 -11.87
CA TYR A 174 -10.21 -7.65 -11.86
C TYR A 174 -9.71 -8.94 -12.51
N ASN A 175 -10.41 -10.07 -12.31
CA ASN A 175 -10.04 -11.35 -12.93
C ASN A 175 -10.20 -11.35 -14.45
N SER A 176 -11.12 -10.55 -15.00
CA SER A 176 -11.32 -10.42 -16.45
C SER A 176 -10.26 -9.54 -17.15
N HIS A 177 -9.40 -8.84 -16.39
CA HIS A 177 -8.36 -7.95 -16.92
C HIS A 177 -6.95 -8.39 -16.44
N PRO A 178 -6.46 -9.58 -16.82
CA PRO A 178 -5.20 -10.13 -16.34
C PRO A 178 -3.95 -9.36 -16.79
N ASP A 179 -4.07 -8.55 -17.83
CA ASP A 179 -3.05 -7.63 -18.34
C ASP A 179 -2.92 -6.35 -17.51
N LYS A 180 -3.85 -6.11 -16.58
CA LYS A 180 -3.90 -4.91 -15.76
C LYS A 180 -3.43 -5.14 -14.33
N LEU A 181 -2.89 -4.08 -13.72
CA LEU A 181 -2.58 -4.04 -12.30
C LEU A 181 -3.90 -3.84 -11.53
N PRO A 182 -4.40 -4.85 -10.79
CA PRO A 182 -5.64 -4.72 -10.03
C PRO A 182 -5.55 -3.54 -9.06
N HIS A 183 -6.68 -2.86 -8.87
CA HIS A 183 -6.83 -1.67 -8.02
C HIS A 183 -6.05 -0.41 -8.45
N VAL A 184 -5.21 -0.43 -9.50
CA VAL A 184 -4.36 0.72 -9.84
C VAL A 184 -4.93 1.51 -11.02
N MET A 185 -5.32 2.76 -10.79
CA MET A 185 -5.77 3.67 -11.85
C MET A 185 -4.93 4.94 -11.87
N LEU A 186 -4.32 5.30 -13.00
CA LEU A 186 -3.42 6.47 -13.08
C LEU A 186 -3.67 7.29 -14.35
N ASN A 187 -3.31 8.58 -14.31
CA ASN A 187 -3.23 9.44 -15.50
C ASN A 187 -1.84 9.41 -16.19
N PHE A 188 -0.87 8.70 -15.61
CA PHE A 188 0.47 8.49 -16.16
C PHE A 188 0.75 7.00 -16.38
N LYS A 189 1.72 6.68 -17.25
CA LYS A 189 2.04 5.29 -17.60
C LYS A 189 2.90 4.64 -16.53
N MET A 190 2.51 3.43 -16.11
CA MET A 190 3.23 2.60 -15.16
C MET A 190 3.14 1.13 -15.57
N LYS A 191 4.28 0.43 -15.56
CA LYS A 191 4.31 -1.00 -15.84
C LYS A 191 5.00 -1.73 -14.70
N TYR A 192 4.34 -2.75 -14.17
CA TYR A 192 4.88 -3.58 -13.11
C TYR A 192 4.65 -5.05 -13.44
N GLU A 193 5.73 -5.84 -13.45
CA GLU A 193 5.70 -7.28 -13.77
C GLU A 193 4.95 -7.65 -15.06
N GLY A 194 5.06 -6.79 -16.08
CA GLY A 194 4.42 -6.99 -17.39
C GLY A 194 2.96 -6.52 -17.48
N ARG A 195 2.33 -6.17 -16.35
CA ARG A 195 0.97 -5.61 -16.29
C ARG A 195 0.99 -4.08 -16.28
N GLU A 196 -0.04 -3.48 -16.84
CA GLU A 196 -0.19 -2.02 -16.98
C GLU A 196 -1.29 -1.48 -16.06
N GLN A 197 -1.26 -0.19 -15.76
CA GLN A 197 -2.34 0.44 -15.00
C GLN A 197 -3.66 0.50 -15.80
N TYR A 198 -4.75 0.72 -15.08
CA TYR A 198 -5.99 1.25 -15.67
C TYR A 198 -5.80 2.74 -15.95
N ASP A 199 -6.17 3.19 -17.14
CA ASP A 199 -6.10 4.61 -17.47
C ASP A 199 -7.24 5.36 -16.75
N PHE A 200 -6.89 6.48 -16.10
CA PHE A 200 -7.85 7.33 -15.41
C PHE A 200 -8.81 8.01 -16.39
N ASP A 201 -10.10 8.01 -16.05
CA ASP A 201 -11.18 8.63 -16.83
C ASP A 201 -12.05 9.51 -15.91
N MET A 202 -12.27 10.76 -16.33
CA MET A 202 -13.12 11.71 -15.62
C MET A 202 -14.56 11.23 -15.47
N ALA A 203 -15.03 10.34 -16.34
CA ALA A 203 -16.35 9.74 -16.25
C ALA A 203 -16.62 9.01 -14.92
N TYR A 204 -15.59 8.56 -14.20
CA TYR A 204 -15.74 7.98 -12.86
C TYR A 204 -16.07 9.05 -11.81
N ILE A 205 -15.42 10.21 -11.88
CA ILE A 205 -15.67 11.33 -10.95
C ILE A 205 -17.01 12.00 -11.24
N ASP A 206 -17.39 12.07 -12.52
CA ASP A 206 -18.69 12.58 -12.95
C ASP A 206 -19.86 11.65 -12.57
N GLN A 207 -19.59 10.49 -11.98
CA GLN A 207 -20.57 9.45 -11.65
C GLN A 207 -21.32 8.88 -12.87
N ASN A 208 -20.77 9.09 -14.07
CA ASN A 208 -21.29 8.49 -15.31
C ASN A 208 -20.96 6.99 -15.41
N LYS A 209 -19.94 6.53 -14.68
CA LYS A 209 -19.51 5.14 -14.60
C LYS A 209 -19.26 4.74 -13.14
N ARG A 210 -19.72 3.55 -12.75
CA ARG A 210 -19.35 2.97 -11.46
C ARG A 210 -17.95 2.36 -11.54
N ILE A 211 -17.12 2.68 -10.55
CA ILE A 211 -15.80 2.10 -10.37
C ILE A 211 -15.90 0.81 -9.54
N ALA A 212 -15.06 -0.20 -9.84
CA ALA A 212 -14.96 -1.40 -9.00
C ALA A 212 -14.45 -1.06 -7.59
N GLU A 213 -14.75 -1.91 -6.61
CA GLU A 213 -14.38 -1.60 -5.22
C GLU A 213 -12.86 -1.69 -5.00
N GLY A 214 -12.32 -0.70 -4.28
CA GLY A 214 -10.94 -0.69 -3.81
C GLY A 214 -9.93 -0.09 -4.78
N PHE A 215 -10.37 0.63 -5.82
CA PHE A 215 -9.43 1.36 -6.67
C PHE A 215 -8.65 2.43 -5.89
N VAL A 216 -7.37 2.55 -6.22
CA VAL A 216 -6.45 3.59 -5.80
C VAL A 216 -6.09 4.42 -7.03
N ILE A 217 -6.53 5.67 -7.03
CA ILE A 217 -6.29 6.62 -8.12
C ILE A 217 -5.01 7.40 -7.83
N GLY A 218 -4.06 7.36 -8.76
CA GLY A 218 -2.86 8.19 -8.74
C GLY A 218 -2.94 9.31 -9.79
N LEU A 219 -2.85 10.57 -9.36
CA LEU A 219 -2.90 11.73 -10.26
C LEU A 219 -1.61 12.55 -10.17
N THR A 220 -0.87 12.66 -11.28
CA THR A 220 0.21 13.65 -11.42
C THR A 220 -0.33 14.94 -12.00
N GLU A 221 0.10 16.08 -11.45
CA GLU A 221 -0.36 17.42 -11.87
C GLU A 221 -1.89 17.52 -11.80
N ALA A 222 -2.43 17.17 -10.62
CA ALA A 222 -3.88 17.05 -10.40
C ALA A 222 -4.66 18.35 -10.67
N GLY A 223 -4.03 19.51 -10.52
CA GLY A 223 -4.58 20.81 -10.86
C GLY A 223 -4.91 20.98 -12.34
N ASN A 224 -4.25 20.23 -13.24
CA ASN A 224 -4.59 20.24 -14.66
C ASN A 224 -5.81 19.38 -15.00
N ILE A 225 -6.12 18.37 -14.18
CA ILE A 225 -7.20 17.41 -14.39
C ILE A 225 -8.48 17.88 -13.69
N LEU A 226 -8.32 18.41 -12.48
CA LEU A 226 -9.37 18.95 -11.63
C LEU A 226 -8.96 20.37 -11.21
N PRO A 227 -9.02 21.35 -12.13
CA PRO A 227 -8.61 22.70 -11.83
C PRO A 227 -9.58 23.36 -10.85
N ASN A 228 -9.05 24.22 -9.96
CA ASN A 228 -9.87 24.93 -9.00
C ASN A 228 -10.92 25.86 -9.65
N SER A 229 -10.76 26.22 -10.92
CA SER A 229 -11.77 26.95 -11.71
C SER A 229 -13.10 26.21 -11.82
N GLU A 230 -13.09 24.87 -11.76
CA GLU A 230 -14.30 24.04 -11.80
C GLU A 230 -15.03 24.01 -10.44
N SER A 231 -14.41 24.47 -9.34
CA SER A 231 -14.97 24.36 -7.97
C SER A 231 -16.13 25.30 -7.68
N ARG A 232 -16.43 26.25 -8.57
CA ARG A 232 -17.52 27.21 -8.39
C ARG A 232 -18.87 26.53 -8.59
N ILE A 233 -19.42 25.98 -7.52
CA ILE A 233 -20.78 25.45 -7.49
C ILE A 233 -21.76 26.60 -7.70
N SER A 234 -22.37 26.67 -8.88
CA SER A 234 -23.51 27.56 -9.11
C SER A 234 -24.69 27.09 -8.26
N LYS A 235 -25.39 28.01 -7.57
CA LYS A 235 -26.64 27.73 -6.85
C LYS A 235 -27.78 27.27 -7.77
N ASP A 236 -27.68 27.60 -9.05
CA ASP A 236 -28.61 27.17 -10.10
C ASP A 236 -28.09 25.90 -10.78
N PRO A 237 -28.78 24.75 -10.67
CA PRO A 237 -28.40 23.48 -11.30
C PRO A 237 -28.27 23.58 -12.83
N LYS A 238 -29.01 24.48 -13.48
CA LYS A 238 -28.96 24.67 -14.94
C LYS A 238 -27.69 25.39 -15.40
N LYS A 239 -26.92 25.95 -14.47
CA LYS A 239 -25.65 26.66 -14.73
C LYS A 239 -24.43 25.86 -14.29
N ASP A 240 -24.61 24.66 -13.75
CA ASP A 240 -23.52 23.75 -13.39
C ASP A 240 -22.96 23.04 -14.65
N LYS A 241 -22.25 23.81 -15.49
CA LYS A 241 -21.73 23.34 -16.78
C LYS A 241 -20.71 22.21 -16.66
N PHE A 242 -20.09 22.02 -15.50
CA PHE A 242 -19.00 21.06 -15.27
C PHE A 242 -19.36 19.95 -14.28
N ASN A 243 -20.65 19.80 -13.94
CA ASN A 243 -21.10 18.86 -12.91
C ASN A 243 -20.32 19.03 -11.58
N ALA A 244 -19.96 20.26 -11.23
CA ALA A 244 -19.15 20.59 -10.08
C ALA A 244 -19.79 20.08 -8.78
N LYS A 245 -21.13 20.06 -8.70
CA LYS A 245 -21.86 19.49 -7.56
C LYS A 245 -21.66 17.98 -7.45
N GLY A 246 -21.84 17.23 -8.53
CA GLY A 246 -21.64 15.78 -8.55
C GLY A 246 -20.19 15.37 -8.29
N LYS A 247 -19.23 16.11 -8.85
CA LYS A 247 -17.80 15.96 -8.57
C LYS A 247 -17.47 16.23 -7.10
N THR A 248 -18.06 17.28 -6.51
CA THR A 248 -17.89 17.63 -5.09
C THR A 248 -18.38 16.51 -4.18
N GLU A 249 -19.57 15.99 -4.45
CA GLU A 249 -20.18 14.89 -3.69
C GLU A 249 -19.36 13.60 -3.81
N PHE A 250 -18.99 13.23 -5.04
CA PHE A 250 -18.14 12.06 -5.30
C PHE A 250 -16.81 12.16 -4.57
N LEU A 251 -16.09 13.27 -4.74
CA LEU A 251 -14.78 13.45 -4.13
C LEU A 251 -14.89 13.47 -2.60
N SER A 252 -15.93 14.06 -2.03
CA SER A 252 -16.13 14.13 -0.58
C SER A 252 -16.47 12.76 0.04
N LEU A 253 -17.19 11.91 -0.70
CA LEU A 253 -17.68 10.61 -0.21
C LEU A 253 -17.04 9.42 -0.96
N SER A 254 -15.92 9.63 -1.65
CA SER A 254 -15.26 8.62 -2.50
C SER A 254 -14.97 7.28 -1.78
N ARG A 255 -14.59 7.34 -0.50
CA ARG A 255 -14.43 6.15 0.37
C ARG A 255 -15.75 5.40 0.57
N GLN A 256 -16.87 6.12 0.68
CA GLN A 256 -18.21 5.54 0.87
C GLN A 256 -18.73 4.89 -0.42
N PHE A 257 -18.49 5.53 -1.56
CA PHE A 257 -18.93 5.06 -2.88
C PHE A 257 -18.25 3.78 -3.36
N ALA A 258 -16.94 3.63 -3.16
CA ALA A 258 -16.21 2.49 -3.73
C ALA A 258 -14.97 2.06 -2.94
N ALA A 259 -14.88 2.42 -1.65
CA ALA A 259 -13.66 2.26 -0.85
C ALA A 259 -12.42 2.88 -1.55
N LEU A 260 -12.66 3.97 -2.29
CA LEU A 260 -11.68 4.57 -3.17
C LEU A 260 -10.65 5.38 -2.38
N LYS A 261 -9.37 5.24 -2.76
CA LYS A 261 -8.26 6.04 -2.25
C LYS A 261 -7.69 6.90 -3.39
N MET A 262 -7.24 8.11 -3.09
CA MET A 262 -6.58 9.01 -4.05
C MET A 262 -5.22 9.43 -3.53
N VAL A 263 -4.19 9.28 -4.36
CA VAL A 263 -2.85 9.86 -4.15
C VAL A 263 -2.59 10.81 -5.30
N TYR A 264 -2.19 12.04 -5.01
CA TYR A 264 -1.92 13.00 -6.06
C TYR A 264 -0.69 13.84 -5.76
N ASP A 265 -0.04 14.32 -6.82
CA ASP A 265 1.05 15.27 -6.72
C ASP A 265 0.78 16.54 -7.53
N GLU A 266 1.30 17.66 -7.02
CA GLU A 266 1.10 18.99 -7.59
C GLU A 266 2.27 19.93 -7.22
N GLN A 267 2.59 20.90 -8.07
CA GLN A 267 3.59 21.93 -7.75
C GLN A 267 3.05 22.95 -6.76
N ARG A 268 1.76 23.27 -6.86
CA ARG A 268 1.02 24.17 -5.98
C ARG A 268 -0.29 23.54 -5.58
N THR A 269 -0.35 22.92 -4.41
CA THR A 269 -1.59 22.24 -3.94
C THR A 269 -2.77 23.21 -3.82
N GLY A 270 -2.50 24.51 -3.77
CA GLY A 270 -3.46 25.62 -3.85
C GLY A 270 -4.32 25.65 -5.13
N GLU A 271 -3.86 25.09 -6.23
CA GLU A 271 -4.51 25.16 -7.56
C GLU A 271 -5.45 23.98 -7.83
N VAL A 272 -5.46 22.98 -6.93
CA VAL A 272 -6.30 21.79 -6.99
C VAL A 272 -7.74 22.09 -6.57
N PHE A 273 -8.72 21.45 -7.23
CA PHE A 273 -10.16 21.53 -6.96
C PHE A 273 -10.51 21.58 -5.47
N LEU A 274 -11.19 22.64 -5.05
CA LEU A 274 -11.47 22.93 -3.64
C LEU A 274 -12.05 21.73 -2.87
N PRO A 275 -13.05 20.99 -3.37
CA PRO A 275 -13.55 19.76 -2.73
C PRO A 275 -12.56 18.60 -2.59
N LEU A 276 -11.50 18.54 -3.40
CA LEU A 276 -10.41 17.60 -3.16
C LEU A 276 -9.62 18.02 -1.91
N ARG A 277 -9.53 19.33 -1.64
CA ARG A 277 -8.85 19.97 -0.50
C ARG A 277 -9.74 20.18 0.75
N SER A 278 -11.04 20.40 0.59
CA SER A 278 -11.92 21.09 1.56
C SER A 278 -12.82 20.18 2.37
N VAL A 279 -12.63 18.87 2.34
CA VAL A 279 -13.36 17.91 3.21
C VAL A 279 -12.89 17.99 4.68
N THR A 280 -12.33 19.13 5.10
CA THR A 280 -11.71 19.40 6.41
C THR A 280 -12.43 20.49 7.21
N GLY A 281 -13.60 20.95 6.77
CA GLY A 281 -14.43 21.89 7.54
C GLY A 281 -15.16 21.20 8.68
N GLN A 282 -14.49 20.97 9.82
CA GLN A 282 -15.11 20.49 11.05
C GLN A 282 -14.69 21.35 12.25
N ASN A 283 -15.61 21.55 13.18
CA ASN A 283 -15.33 22.19 14.47
C ASN A 283 -14.27 21.41 15.27
N TRP A 284 -14.15 20.10 15.01
CA TRP A 284 -13.17 19.18 15.59
C TRP A 284 -12.43 18.50 14.42
N LEU A 285 -11.15 18.81 14.26
CA LEU A 285 -10.28 18.14 13.30
C LEU A 285 -9.65 16.94 14.01
N LEU A 286 -10.15 15.73 13.73
CA LEU A 286 -9.52 14.49 14.19
C LEU A 286 -8.15 14.34 13.50
N LEU A 287 -7.08 14.36 14.28
CA LEU A 287 -5.70 14.32 13.82
C LEU A 287 -5.17 12.89 13.70
N GLU A 288 -5.51 12.05 14.67
CA GLU A 288 -5.00 10.67 14.77
C GLU A 288 -6.07 9.79 15.38
N ARG A 289 -6.21 8.57 14.84
CA ARG A 289 -6.99 7.49 15.44
C ARG A 289 -6.05 6.35 15.74
N LYS A 290 -5.93 5.97 17.02
CA LYS A 290 -5.07 4.86 17.45
C LYS A 290 -5.87 3.86 18.26
N LYS A 291 -5.77 2.57 17.92
CA LYS A 291 -6.30 1.49 18.76
C LYS A 291 -5.25 1.12 19.82
N VAL A 292 -5.61 1.18 21.09
CA VAL A 292 -4.76 0.81 22.24
C VAL A 292 -5.30 -0.44 22.94
N LEU A 293 -4.40 -1.16 23.62
CA LEU A 293 -4.69 -2.43 24.29
C LEU A 293 -5.23 -3.54 23.35
N SER A 294 -4.88 -3.45 22.06
CA SER A 294 -5.23 -4.49 21.08
C SER A 294 -4.53 -5.82 21.40
N PRO A 295 -5.19 -6.98 21.23
CA PRO A 295 -4.63 -8.28 21.56
C PRO A 295 -3.66 -8.75 20.48
N HIS A 296 -2.40 -8.33 20.57
CA HIS A 296 -1.37 -8.56 19.54
C HIS A 296 -1.19 -10.03 19.15
N PHE A 297 -1.31 -10.95 20.11
CA PHE A 297 -1.24 -12.39 19.83
C PHE A 297 -2.42 -12.86 18.96
N LEU A 298 -3.63 -12.37 19.22
CA LEU A 298 -4.81 -12.73 18.43
C LEU A 298 -4.76 -12.10 17.04
N ILE A 299 -4.27 -10.86 16.93
CA ILE A 299 -4.01 -10.20 15.63
C ILE A 299 -3.03 -11.05 14.81
N TRP A 300 -1.91 -11.46 15.42
CA TRP A 300 -0.94 -12.33 14.76
C TRP A 300 -1.55 -13.66 14.30
N LEU A 301 -2.43 -14.26 15.11
CA LEU A 301 -3.13 -15.49 14.75
C LEU A 301 -4.09 -15.25 13.57
N LEU A 302 -4.85 -14.15 13.60
CA LEU A 302 -5.77 -13.77 12.54
C LEU A 302 -5.02 -13.56 11.21
N ASP A 303 -3.90 -12.84 11.22
CA ASP A 303 -3.03 -12.62 10.06
C ASP A 303 -2.54 -13.96 9.46
N ARG A 304 -2.23 -14.95 10.31
CA ARG A 304 -1.82 -16.28 9.85
C ARG A 304 -2.94 -17.04 9.19
N VAL A 305 -4.17 -16.94 9.70
CA VAL A 305 -5.34 -17.54 9.07
C VAL A 305 -5.64 -16.85 7.74
N GLU A 306 -5.56 -15.52 7.71
CA GLU A 306 -5.72 -14.72 6.49
C GLU A 306 -4.72 -15.14 5.41
N ASP A 307 -3.43 -15.23 5.75
CA ASP A 307 -2.38 -15.67 4.84
C ASP A 307 -2.65 -17.07 4.28
N VAL A 308 -3.20 -17.98 5.10
CA VAL A 308 -3.57 -19.34 4.64
C VAL A 308 -4.76 -19.29 3.69
N ILE A 309 -5.77 -18.46 3.95
CA ILE A 309 -6.93 -18.28 3.08
C ILE A 309 -6.48 -17.73 1.72
N LEU A 310 -5.70 -16.64 1.73
CA LEU A 310 -5.26 -15.96 0.52
C LEU A 310 -4.31 -16.82 -0.33
N LYS A 311 -3.41 -17.58 0.30
CA LYS A 311 -2.47 -18.49 -0.42
C LYS A 311 -3.14 -19.65 -1.14
N ARG A 312 -4.32 -20.07 -0.69
CA ARG A 312 -5.04 -21.19 -1.32
C ARG A 312 -5.63 -20.80 -2.67
N GLU A 313 -5.89 -19.51 -2.90
CA GLU A 313 -6.56 -18.96 -4.08
C GLU A 313 -7.92 -19.61 -4.42
N GLU A 314 -8.45 -20.43 -3.53
CA GLU A 314 -9.67 -21.23 -3.67
C GLU A 314 -10.73 -20.78 -2.65
N LYS A 315 -11.99 -21.20 -2.87
CA LYS A 315 -13.08 -20.92 -1.95
C LYS A 315 -12.76 -21.52 -0.57
N THR A 316 -12.91 -20.72 0.48
CA THR A 316 -12.68 -21.16 1.87
C THR A 316 -13.80 -22.11 2.32
N GLY A 317 -13.59 -22.91 3.37
CA GLY A 317 -14.67 -23.70 3.98
C GLY A 317 -15.53 -22.88 4.95
N LYS A 318 -16.82 -23.18 5.07
CA LYS A 318 -17.74 -22.48 6.01
C LYS A 318 -17.19 -22.37 7.44
N LEU A 319 -16.51 -23.41 7.94
CA LEU A 319 -15.93 -23.43 9.29
C LEU A 319 -14.80 -22.41 9.45
N ILE A 320 -13.88 -22.33 8.48
CA ILE A 320 -12.76 -21.39 8.52
C ILE A 320 -13.27 -19.96 8.38
N SER A 321 -14.25 -19.71 7.49
CA SER A 321 -14.87 -18.39 7.38
C SER A 321 -15.53 -17.96 8.68
N LYS A 322 -16.33 -18.83 9.32
CA LYS A 322 -16.94 -18.54 10.63
C LYS A 322 -15.91 -18.32 11.73
N PHE A 323 -14.85 -19.12 11.76
CA PHE A 323 -13.77 -18.95 12.72
C PHE A 323 -13.07 -17.61 12.52
N TYR A 324 -12.73 -17.26 11.28
CA TYR A 324 -12.11 -15.99 10.93
C TYR A 324 -13.00 -14.81 11.35
N SER A 325 -14.27 -14.81 10.97
CA SER A 325 -15.21 -13.75 11.33
C SER A 325 -15.31 -13.60 12.85
N LYS A 326 -15.55 -14.68 13.59
CA LYS A 326 -15.63 -14.64 15.06
C LYS A 326 -14.34 -14.15 15.72
N LEU A 327 -13.17 -14.55 15.21
CA LEU A 327 -11.89 -14.10 15.73
C LEU A 327 -11.68 -12.61 15.42
N SER A 328 -12.06 -12.17 14.22
CA SER A 328 -12.02 -10.75 13.81
C SER A 328 -12.93 -9.91 14.71
N ASP A 329 -14.19 -10.31 14.91
CA ASP A 329 -15.15 -9.63 15.76
C ASP A 329 -14.60 -9.51 17.20
N LEU A 330 -14.08 -10.62 17.76
CA LEU A 330 -13.46 -10.61 19.08
C LEU A 330 -12.27 -9.64 19.17
N ILE A 331 -11.42 -9.57 18.14
CA ILE A 331 -10.28 -8.65 18.09
C ILE A 331 -10.76 -7.20 17.96
N GLU A 332 -11.83 -6.97 17.21
CA GLU A 332 -12.45 -5.65 17.05
C GLU A 332 -13.02 -5.16 18.38
N ASP A 333 -13.71 -6.02 19.14
CA ASP A 333 -14.32 -5.71 20.44
C ASP A 333 -13.30 -5.42 21.55
N ILE A 334 -12.08 -5.97 21.46
CA ILE A 334 -11.04 -5.77 22.49
C ILE A 334 -10.24 -4.48 22.22
N GLY A 335 -10.27 -3.58 23.20
CA GLY A 335 -9.38 -2.42 23.29
C GLY A 335 -10.11 -1.10 23.36
N PHE A 336 -9.42 -0.02 22.97
CA PHE A 336 -9.99 1.32 22.94
C PHE A 336 -9.47 2.07 21.72
N TYR A 337 -10.31 2.90 21.11
CA TYR A 337 -9.88 3.89 20.14
C TYR A 337 -9.59 5.21 20.87
N VAL A 338 -8.35 5.67 20.78
CA VAL A 338 -7.94 7.01 21.18
C VAL A 338 -7.97 7.90 19.94
N PHE A 339 -8.76 8.97 20.01
CA PHE A 339 -8.83 9.98 18.98
C PHE A 339 -8.14 11.25 19.46
N LYS A 340 -7.07 11.65 18.79
CA LYS A 340 -6.49 12.98 18.96
C LYS A 340 -7.23 13.94 18.07
N TYR A 341 -7.57 15.11 18.59
CA TYR A 341 -8.27 16.12 17.82
C TYR A 341 -7.83 17.52 18.20
N THR A 342 -8.10 18.45 17.30
CA THR A 342 -7.97 19.88 17.57
C THR A 342 -9.31 20.54 17.28
N SER A 343 -9.85 21.30 18.23
CA SER A 343 -11.13 21.98 18.07
C SER A 343 -10.92 23.46 17.78
N LYS A 344 -11.61 24.00 16.77
CA LYS A 344 -11.65 25.45 16.57
C LYS A 344 -12.66 26.07 17.53
N GLU A 345 -12.20 26.66 18.63
CA GLU A 345 -13.02 27.56 19.43
C GLU A 345 -13.12 28.93 18.74
N SER A 346 -14.16 29.08 17.93
CA SER A 346 -14.55 30.32 17.25
C SER A 346 -13.64 30.79 16.10
N ILE A 347 -14.28 31.34 15.06
CA ILE A 347 -13.65 31.84 13.83
C ILE A 347 -12.84 33.14 14.08
N VAL A 348 -12.89 33.72 15.27
CA VAL A 348 -12.45 35.12 15.50
C VAL A 348 -11.04 35.22 16.10
N ASN A 349 -10.55 34.22 16.82
CA ASN A 349 -9.22 34.28 17.42
C ASN A 349 -8.44 33.00 17.13
N SER A 350 -7.53 33.07 16.15
CA SER A 350 -6.55 32.01 15.89
C SER A 350 -5.53 31.94 17.02
N VAL A 351 -5.93 31.34 18.14
CA VAL A 351 -5.02 30.87 19.18
C VAL A 351 -4.95 29.35 19.04
N LEU A 352 -3.72 28.84 19.01
CA LEU A 352 -3.36 27.42 18.88
C LEU A 352 -4.30 26.55 19.71
N SER A 353 -5.16 25.80 19.03
CA SER A 353 -6.12 24.90 19.66
C SER A 353 -5.39 23.75 20.35
N GLU A 354 -5.66 23.55 21.64
CA GLU A 354 -5.08 22.48 22.45
C GLU A 354 -5.26 21.12 21.76
N ASN A 355 -4.21 20.30 21.79
CA ASN A 355 -4.29 18.90 21.35
C ASN A 355 -5.09 18.14 22.40
N ASN A 356 -6.36 17.88 22.10
CA ASN A 356 -7.27 17.16 22.97
C ASN A 356 -7.35 15.69 22.56
N GLU A 357 -7.67 14.83 23.52
CA GLU A 357 -7.87 13.40 23.29
C GLU A 357 -9.21 12.96 23.87
N PHE A 358 -9.94 12.09 23.14
CA PHE A 358 -11.04 11.34 23.73
C PHE A 358 -10.89 9.85 23.40
N VAL A 359 -11.42 9.04 24.30
CA VAL A 359 -11.30 7.57 24.24
C VAL A 359 -12.69 6.98 24.04
N ILE A 360 -12.80 6.11 23.03
CA ILE A 360 -14.01 5.37 22.70
C ILE A 360 -13.72 3.88 22.92
N PRO A 361 -14.43 3.20 23.84
CA PRO A 361 -14.41 1.74 23.92
C PRO A 361 -14.77 1.11 22.57
N THR A 362 -14.07 0.04 22.19
CA THR A 362 -14.32 -0.58 20.89
C THR A 362 -15.63 -1.37 20.83
N ASP A 363 -16.20 -1.72 21.99
CA ASP A 363 -17.43 -2.47 22.18
C ASP A 363 -18.71 -1.60 22.21
N ILE A 364 -18.62 -0.31 21.85
CA ILE A 364 -19.84 0.52 21.75
C ILE A 364 -20.74 -0.09 20.65
N PRO A 365 -22.01 -0.42 20.95
CA PRO A 365 -22.95 -1.03 20.01
C PRO A 365 -23.48 0.01 19.02
N PHE A 366 -22.59 0.59 18.21
CA PHE A 366 -22.92 1.54 17.17
C PHE A 366 -22.47 0.98 15.82
N GLU A 367 -23.44 0.65 14.98
CA GLU A 367 -23.21 0.22 13.61
C GLU A 367 -23.38 1.44 12.69
N PHE A 368 -22.27 1.96 12.15
CA PHE A 368 -22.30 3.07 11.19
C PHE A 368 -22.06 2.53 9.78
N ASP A 369 -23.15 2.38 9.01
CA ASP A 369 -23.02 2.00 7.61
C ASP A 369 -22.47 3.17 6.78
N THR A 370 -21.18 3.11 6.49
CA THR A 370 -20.47 4.09 5.66
C THR A 370 -20.75 3.94 4.16
N ARG A 371 -21.71 3.11 3.73
CA ARG A 371 -21.80 2.61 2.35
C ARG A 371 -23.14 2.88 1.65
N GLY A 372 -23.93 3.83 2.14
CA GLY A 372 -25.32 4.04 1.71
C GLY A 372 -25.57 4.34 0.22
N GLU A 373 -24.55 4.74 -0.56
CA GLU A 373 -24.72 5.17 -1.96
C GLU A 373 -24.23 4.17 -3.02
N ARG A 374 -23.58 3.06 -2.63
CA ARG A 374 -22.88 2.12 -3.54
C ARG A 374 -23.77 1.49 -4.61
N TYR A 375 -25.07 1.43 -4.35
CA TYR A 375 -26.07 0.75 -5.17
C TYR A 375 -26.76 1.63 -6.21
N LYS A 376 -26.51 2.95 -6.20
CA LYS A 376 -27.17 3.88 -7.13
C LYS A 376 -26.73 3.70 -8.59
N TYR A 377 -25.57 3.12 -8.85
CA TYR A 377 -24.97 3.01 -10.18
C TYR A 377 -24.61 1.56 -10.57
N LYS A 378 -24.77 1.21 -11.85
CA LYS A 378 -24.40 -0.11 -12.41
C LYS A 378 -22.91 -0.17 -12.78
N LEU A 379 -22.25 -1.29 -12.48
CA LEU A 379 -20.92 -1.64 -13.02
C LEU A 379 -21.03 -1.91 -14.54
N PHE A 380 -20.10 -1.40 -15.33
CA PHE A 380 -20.03 -1.70 -16.76
C PHE A 380 -19.12 -2.91 -17.01
N GLY A 381 -19.54 -3.84 -17.87
CA GLY A 381 -18.76 -5.03 -18.25
C GLY A 381 -19.37 -6.38 -17.84
N THR A 382 -20.43 -6.39 -17.02
CA THR A 382 -21.30 -7.57 -16.93
C THR A 382 -22.22 -7.55 -18.15
N SER A 383 -21.94 -8.40 -19.14
CA SER A 383 -22.88 -8.70 -20.20
C SER A 383 -24.24 -9.01 -19.59
N PRO A 384 -25.36 -8.51 -20.13
CA PRO A 384 -26.65 -9.09 -19.80
C PRO A 384 -26.61 -10.57 -20.21
N GLN A 385 -26.82 -11.48 -19.25
CA GLN A 385 -27.18 -12.86 -19.55
C GLN A 385 -28.61 -12.90 -20.09
#